data_AF-A0A2P5WZK4-F1
#
_entry.id   AF-A0A2P5WZK4-F1
#
_cell.length_a   1.000
_cell.length_b   1.000
_cell.length_c   1.000
_cell.angle_alpha   90.00
_cell.angle_beta   90.00
_cell.angle_gamma   90.00
#
_symmetry.space_group_name_H-M   'P 1'
#
loop_
_entity.id
_entity.type
_entity.pdbx_description
1 polymer ?
#
loop_
_entity_poly.entity_id
_entity_poly.type
_entity_poly.pdbx_seq_one_letter_code
_entity_poly.pdbx_strand_id
1 'polypeptide(L)'
;MAVCSAYTTQSLHSTCSISTPAKTHLDSGCGKSTFMRRLTSVFGGAAEPPKGGNPDSNTLISDMTTVICLDDYHSLDRTGRKEKGVTALDPRANDFDLMYEQVKAIKSGVAVDKPIYNHVTGLLDPPELIKPPKILVIEGLHPM
;
A
#
# COMPACT_ATOMS: atom_id res chain seq x y z
N MET A 1 5.12 13.07 5.39
CA MET A 1 6.14 12.54 4.45
C MET A 1 5.74 11.13 4.10
N ALA A 2 5.28 10.86 2.88
CA ALA A 2 5.06 9.49 2.41
C ALA A 2 6.18 9.05 1.49
N VAL A 3 6.54 7.78 1.59
CA VAL A 3 7.60 7.16 0.80
C VAL A 3 6.99 5.97 0.07
N CYS A 4 7.60 5.58 -1.05
CA CYS A 4 7.19 4.42 -1.83
C CYS A 4 8.32 3.38 -1.84
N SER A 5 7.97 2.10 -1.65
CA SER A 5 8.89 0.97 -1.80
C SER A 5 8.29 -0.08 -2.73
N ALA A 6 9.07 -0.51 -3.73
CA ALA A 6 8.67 -1.54 -4.69
C ALA A 6 9.46 -2.83 -4.45
N TYR A 7 8.75 -3.95 -4.44
CA TYR A 7 9.28 -5.30 -4.23
C TYR A 7 8.86 -6.21 -5.38
N THR A 8 9.75 -7.10 -5.80
CA THR A 8 9.39 -8.22 -6.68
C THR A 8 9.04 -9.45 -5.85
N THR A 9 7.98 -10.16 -6.23
CA THR A 9 7.50 -11.38 -5.56
C THR A 9 7.95 -12.66 -6.26
N GLN A 10 8.53 -12.57 -7.46
CA GLN A 10 9.03 -13.71 -8.22
C GLN A 10 10.52 -13.53 -8.56
N SER A 11 11.26 -14.64 -8.56
CA SER A 11 12.62 -14.70 -9.11
C SER A 11 12.54 -14.48 -10.63
N LEU A 12 12.70 -13.24 -11.08
CA LEU A 12 12.84 -12.93 -12.50
C LEU A 12 14.19 -13.52 -12.99
N HIS A 13 14.14 -14.67 -13.66
CA HIS A 13 15.24 -15.06 -14.55
C HIS A 13 15.29 -14.01 -15.68
N SER A 14 16.47 -13.41 -15.88
CA SER A 14 16.86 -12.47 -16.94
C SER A 14 16.97 -10.98 -16.53
N THR A 15 18.23 -10.60 -16.23
CA THR A 15 18.92 -9.30 -16.32
C THR A 15 18.32 -8.01 -15.75
N CYS A 16 17.10 -7.97 -15.22
CA CYS A 16 16.56 -6.76 -14.60
C CYS A 16 16.63 -6.83 -13.07
N SER A 17 17.84 -6.70 -12.53
CA SER A 17 18.02 -6.38 -11.12
C SER A 17 17.75 -4.88 -10.91
N ILE A 18 16.64 -4.53 -10.27
CA ILE A 18 16.50 -3.19 -9.68
C ILE A 18 17.44 -3.18 -8.47
N SER A 19 18.70 -2.77 -8.70
CA SER A 19 19.77 -2.74 -7.70
C SER A 19 19.62 -1.63 -6.67
N THR A 20 18.59 -0.78 -6.79
CA THR A 20 18.31 0.31 -5.85
C THR A 20 16.81 0.59 -5.82
N PRO A 21 16.15 0.60 -4.64
CA PRO A 21 14.77 1.08 -4.54
C PRO A 21 14.73 2.53 -5.02
N ALA A 22 13.88 2.83 -5.99
CA ALA A 22 13.61 4.20 -6.42
C ALA A 22 12.88 4.92 -5.27
N LYS A 23 13.61 5.74 -4.51
CA LYS A 23 13.07 6.51 -3.39
C LYS A 23 12.39 7.76 -3.92
N THR A 24 11.08 7.88 -3.72
CA THR A 24 10.34 9.12 -3.94
C THR A 24 9.60 9.53 -2.67
N HIS A 25 9.66 10.82 -2.36
CA HIS A 25 9.10 11.43 -1.15
C HIS A 25 7.90 12.30 -1.53
N LEU A 26 6.69 11.96 -1.10
CA LEU A 26 5.43 12.64 -1.44
C LEU A 26 4.53 12.73 -0.20
N ASP A 27 4.04 13.90 0.20
CA ASP A 27 3.05 13.99 1.29
C ASP A 27 1.61 13.72 0.82
N SER A 28 0.65 13.53 1.73
CA SER A 28 -0.78 13.43 1.38
C SER A 28 -1.22 14.67 0.58
N GLY A 29 -1.77 14.47 -0.63
CA GLY A 29 -2.15 15.55 -1.55
C GLY A 29 -1.02 16.11 -2.42
N CYS A 30 0.22 15.65 -2.28
CA CYS A 30 1.38 16.18 -3.01
C CYS A 30 1.62 15.49 -4.38
N GLY A 31 0.58 14.89 -4.99
CA GLY A 31 0.71 14.21 -6.28
C GLY A 31 1.03 12.70 -6.22
N LYS A 32 0.77 12.03 -5.09
CA LYS A 32 0.90 10.56 -4.97
C LYS A 32 0.16 9.82 -6.08
N SER A 33 -1.09 10.21 -6.34
CA SER A 33 -1.91 9.63 -7.41
C SER A 33 -1.31 9.86 -8.81
N THR A 34 -0.70 11.03 -9.05
CA THR A 34 0.00 11.34 -10.31
C THR A 34 1.27 10.51 -10.45
N PHE A 35 2.04 10.35 -9.37
CA PHE A 35 3.23 9.52 -9.36
C PHE A 35 2.88 8.04 -9.58
N MET A 36 1.86 7.54 -8.89
CA MET A 36 1.43 6.15 -9.04
C MET A 36 0.88 5.86 -10.42
N ARG A 37 0.09 6.77 -11.02
CA ARG A 37 -0.34 6.62 -12.43
C ARG A 37 0.84 6.55 -13.40
N ARG A 38 1.89 7.34 -13.16
CA ARG A 38 3.11 7.28 -13.98
C ARG A 38 3.86 5.98 -13.76
N LEU A 39 3.98 5.53 -12.51
CA LEU A 39 4.66 4.30 -12.15
C LEU A 39 3.96 3.08 -12.74
N THR A 40 2.63 2.99 -12.63
CA THR A 40 1.83 1.91 -13.22
C THR A 40 1.86 1.94 -14.75
N SER A 41 1.89 3.14 -15.36
CA SER A 41 2.08 3.30 -16.80
C SER A 41 3.43 2.74 -17.27
N VAL A 42 4.50 2.93 -16.49
CA VAL A 42 5.84 2.36 -16.77
C VAL A 42 5.86 0.84 -16.63
N PHE A 43 5.18 0.29 -15.61
CA PHE A 43 5.17 -1.16 -15.35
C PHE A 43 4.11 -1.95 -16.13
N GLY A 44 3.32 -1.27 -16.96
CA GLY A 44 2.29 -1.88 -17.81
C GLY A 44 0.93 -1.93 -17.14
N GLY A 45 -0.02 -1.21 -17.75
CA GLY A 45 -1.46 -1.27 -17.44
C GLY A 45 -2.03 -0.02 -16.77
N ALA A 46 -3.35 0.15 -16.92
CA ALA A 46 -4.12 1.08 -16.11
C ALA A 46 -4.41 0.41 -14.77
N ALA A 47 -3.90 0.98 -13.67
CA ALA A 47 -4.20 0.45 -12.35
C ALA A 47 -5.59 0.89 -11.92
N GLU A 48 -6.44 -0.07 -11.57
CA GLU A 48 -7.83 0.12 -11.20
C GLU A 48 -8.08 -0.40 -9.77
N PRO A 49 -9.05 0.16 -9.04
CA PRO A 49 -9.52 -0.42 -7.79
C PRO A 49 -10.05 -1.86 -7.98
N PRO A 50 -10.02 -2.70 -6.93
CA PRO A 50 -10.52 -4.08 -7.01
C PRO A 50 -12.00 -4.13 -7.42
N LYS A 51 -12.29 -4.84 -8.51
CA LYS A 51 -13.64 -4.95 -9.08
C LYS A 51 -14.57 -5.72 -8.13
N GLY A 52 -15.71 -5.11 -7.79
CA GLY A 52 -16.71 -5.70 -6.90
C GLY A 52 -16.32 -5.70 -5.42
N GLY A 53 -15.24 -5.02 -5.05
CA GLY A 53 -14.82 -4.81 -3.66
C GLY A 53 -15.42 -3.53 -3.05
N ASN A 54 -14.84 -3.13 -1.91
CA ASN A 54 -15.19 -1.87 -1.27
C ASN A 54 -14.86 -0.68 -2.21
N PRO A 55 -15.82 0.22 -2.51
CA PRO A 55 -15.58 1.37 -3.39
C PRO A 55 -14.53 2.36 -2.84
N ASP A 56 -14.30 2.34 -1.52
CA ASP A 56 -13.33 3.17 -0.82
C ASP A 56 -12.00 2.46 -0.57
N SER A 57 -11.76 1.31 -1.23
CA SER A 57 -10.46 0.62 -1.20
C SER A 57 -9.35 1.52 -1.75
N ASN A 58 -8.22 1.54 -1.05
CA ASN A 58 -7.03 2.28 -1.47
C ASN A 58 -6.11 1.46 -2.38
N THR A 59 -6.44 0.19 -2.62
CA THR A 59 -5.63 -0.71 -3.43
C THR A 59 -5.81 -0.41 -4.92
N LEU A 60 -4.70 -0.33 -5.66
CA LEU A 60 -4.72 -0.25 -7.12
C LEU A 60 -4.08 -1.50 -7.71
N ILE A 61 -4.78 -2.16 -8.64
CA ILE A 61 -4.37 -3.42 -9.25
C ILE A 61 -4.21 -3.21 -10.76
N SER A 62 -3.07 -3.65 -11.30
CA SER A 62 -2.83 -3.84 -12.74
C SER A 62 -2.39 -5.28 -13.01
N ASP A 63 -2.22 -5.62 -14.29
CA ASP A 63 -1.75 -6.95 -14.71
C ASP A 63 -0.38 -7.35 -14.12
N MET A 64 0.43 -6.35 -13.76
CA MET A 64 1.81 -6.53 -13.29
C MET A 64 2.00 -6.08 -11.84
N THR A 65 1.26 -5.06 -11.41
CA THR A 65 1.55 -4.32 -10.18
C THR A 65 0.33 -4.27 -9.26
N THR A 66 0.54 -4.44 -7.96
CA THR A 66 -0.44 -4.04 -6.95
C THR A 66 0.19 -2.97 -6.07
N VAL A 67 -0.52 -1.85 -5.92
CA VAL A 67 -0.16 -0.75 -5.03
C VAL A 67 -1.03 -0.85 -3.78
N ILE A 68 -0.40 -0.90 -2.61
CA ILE A 68 -1.05 -0.91 -1.30
C ILE A 68 -0.74 0.41 -0.60
N CYS A 69 -1.77 1.09 -0.10
CA CYS A 69 -1.61 2.25 0.77
C CYS A 69 -1.34 1.78 2.21
N LEU A 70 -0.33 2.33 2.87
CA LEU A 70 0.02 1.96 4.25
C LEU A 70 -0.95 2.52 5.30
N ASP A 71 -1.77 3.50 4.93
CA ASP A 71 -2.83 4.00 5.80
C ASP A 71 -3.84 2.87 6.14
N ASP A 72 -3.94 1.84 5.29
CA ASP A 72 -4.72 0.63 5.56
C ASP A 72 -4.26 -0.12 6.82
N TYR A 73 -2.99 0.03 7.22
CA TYR A 73 -2.42 -0.54 8.44
C TYR A 73 -2.50 0.42 9.62
N HIS A 74 -3.41 1.41 9.61
CA HIS A 74 -3.68 2.18 10.81
C HIS A 74 -4.23 1.29 11.92
N SER A 75 -3.62 1.36 13.11
CA SER A 75 -4.13 0.70 14.32
C SER A 75 -5.25 1.50 15.00
N LEU A 76 -5.39 2.77 14.61
CA LEU A 76 -6.38 3.70 15.15
C LEU A 76 -7.12 4.42 14.02
N ASP A 77 -8.44 4.38 14.07
CA ASP A 77 -9.30 5.20 13.20
C ASP A 77 -9.18 6.70 13.53
N ARG A 78 -9.87 7.54 12.74
CA ARG A 78 -9.79 9.01 12.88
C ARG A 78 -10.21 9.49 14.27
N THR A 79 -11.22 8.87 14.86
CA THR A 79 -11.75 9.23 16.20
C THR A 79 -10.79 8.75 17.28
N GLY A 80 -10.32 7.51 17.19
CA GLY A 80 -9.37 6.92 18.13
C GLY A 80 -8.05 7.68 18.20
N ARG A 81 -7.55 8.19 17.07
CA ARG A 81 -6.38 9.10 17.05
C ARG A 81 -6.64 10.40 17.80
N LYS A 82 -7.82 11.00 17.60
CA LYS A 82 -8.23 12.24 18.28
C LYS A 82 -8.34 12.03 19.80
N GLU A 83 -8.93 10.94 20.23
CA GLU A 83 -9.08 10.60 21.66
C GLU A 83 -7.74 10.35 22.34
N LYS A 84 -6.80 9.70 21.65
CA LYS A 84 -5.44 9.44 22.16
C LYS A 84 -4.48 10.63 21.98
N GLY A 85 -4.92 11.71 21.35
CA GLY A 85 -4.09 12.89 21.10
C GLY A 85 -2.88 12.60 20.20
N VAL A 86 -3.00 11.65 19.28
CA VAL A 86 -1.95 11.27 18.32
C VAL A 86 -2.36 11.61 16.89
N THR A 87 -1.37 11.75 16.00
CA THR A 87 -1.63 11.97 14.57
C THR A 87 -1.37 10.68 13.80
N ALA A 88 -1.76 10.63 12.51
CA ALA A 88 -1.43 9.50 11.64
C ALA A 88 0.09 9.29 11.47
N LEU A 89 0.90 10.32 11.70
CA LEU A 89 2.36 10.26 11.65
C LEU A 89 2.98 9.54 12.85
N ASP A 90 2.24 9.46 13.96
CA ASP A 90 2.71 8.80 15.18
C ASP A 90 2.78 7.28 14.95
N PRO A 91 3.91 6.62 15.24
CA PRO A 91 4.02 5.17 15.13
C PRO A 91 2.94 4.41 15.91
N ARG A 92 2.44 4.98 17.01
CA ARG A 92 1.38 4.36 17.84
C ARG A 92 0.02 4.27 17.14
N ALA A 93 -0.16 4.98 16.03
CA ALA A 93 -1.37 4.95 15.20
C ALA A 93 -1.29 3.95 14.03
N ASN A 94 -0.22 3.16 13.95
CA ASN A 94 0.04 2.22 12.87
C ASN A 94 0.38 0.83 13.45
N ASP A 95 -0.07 -0.22 12.76
CA ASP A 95 0.20 -1.62 13.10
C ASP A 95 1.34 -2.15 12.22
N PHE A 96 2.58 -1.97 12.71
CA PHE A 96 3.78 -2.39 11.99
C PHE A 96 3.98 -3.90 11.96
N ASP A 97 3.46 -4.61 12.97
CA ASP A 97 3.56 -6.06 13.04
C ASP A 97 2.68 -6.67 11.94
N LEU A 98 1.41 -6.24 11.84
CA LEU A 98 0.50 -6.67 10.77
C LEU A 98 1.04 -6.30 9.39
N MET A 99 1.55 -5.07 9.23
CA MET A 99 2.17 -4.63 7.98
C MET A 99 3.34 -5.53 7.58
N TYR A 100 4.25 -5.84 8.51
CA TYR A 100 5.40 -6.71 8.25
C TYR A 100 4.97 -8.12 7.87
N GLU A 101 4.06 -8.72 8.64
CA GLU A 101 3.56 -10.07 8.39
C GLU A 101 2.93 -10.20 7.01
N GLN A 102 2.06 -9.26 6.64
CA GLN A 102 1.35 -9.31 5.36
C GLN A 102 2.26 -9.00 4.17
N VAL A 103 3.15 -8.01 4.27
CA VAL A 103 4.13 -7.71 3.21
C VAL A 103 5.06 -8.90 3.00
N LYS A 104 5.51 -9.56 4.08
CA LYS A 104 6.32 -10.78 4.01
C LYS A 104 5.56 -11.92 3.35
N ALA A 105 4.31 -12.15 3.74
CA ALA A 105 3.46 -13.19 3.16
C ALA A 105 3.26 -12.98 1.65
N ILE A 106 2.91 -11.76 1.23
CA ILE A 106 2.75 -11.40 -0.18
C ILE A 106 4.05 -11.62 -0.95
N LYS A 107 5.19 -11.19 -0.40
CA LYS A 107 6.51 -11.41 -1.01
C LYS A 107 6.86 -12.89 -1.15
N SER A 108 6.38 -13.73 -0.24
CA SER A 108 6.53 -15.19 -0.28
C SER A 108 5.46 -15.89 -1.14
N GLY A 109 4.61 -15.16 -1.85
CA GLY A 109 3.59 -15.73 -2.73
C GLY A 109 2.32 -16.20 -2.01
N VAL A 110 2.05 -15.70 -0.80
CA VAL A 110 0.86 -16.01 0.00
C VAL A 110 -0.11 -14.83 -0.02
N ALA A 111 -1.39 -15.10 -0.29
CA ALA A 111 -2.45 -14.08 -0.26
C ALA A 111 -2.79 -13.70 1.19
N VAL A 112 -3.28 -12.48 1.39
CA VAL A 112 -3.59 -11.93 2.72
C VAL A 112 -4.93 -11.19 2.71
N ASP A 113 -5.62 -11.20 3.85
CA ASP A 113 -6.77 -10.34 4.10
C ASP A 113 -6.30 -9.02 4.69
N LYS A 114 -6.11 -8.02 3.82
CA LYS A 114 -5.60 -6.70 4.19
C LYS A 114 -6.76 -5.81 4.65
N PRO A 115 -6.68 -5.15 5.81
CA PRO A 115 -7.68 -4.15 6.21
C PRO A 115 -7.82 -3.00 5.19
N ILE A 116 -8.89 -2.22 5.29
CA ILE A 116 -9.09 -1.01 4.49
C ILE A 116 -9.28 0.17 5.44
N TYR A 117 -8.47 1.21 5.28
CA TYR A 117 -8.74 2.48 5.94
C TYR A 117 -9.54 3.38 5.01
N ASN A 118 -10.82 3.57 5.33
CA ASN A 118 -11.72 4.36 4.52
C ASN A 118 -11.48 5.86 4.75
N HIS A 119 -10.95 6.55 3.74
CA HIS A 119 -10.65 7.99 3.86
C HIS A 119 -11.89 8.87 3.93
N VAL A 120 -13.05 8.39 3.47
CA VAL A 120 -14.33 9.13 3.50
C VAL A 120 -14.87 9.13 4.93
N THR A 121 -15.07 7.94 5.50
CA THR A 121 -15.64 7.78 6.85
C THR A 121 -14.60 8.01 7.95
N GLY A 122 -13.33 7.74 7.66
CA GLY A 122 -12.24 7.75 8.63
C GLY A 122 -12.20 6.51 9.53
N LEU A 123 -12.85 5.42 9.12
CA LEU A 123 -12.97 4.16 9.86
C LEU A 123 -12.10 3.04 9.24
N LEU A 124 -11.92 1.97 10.01
CA LEU A 124 -11.32 0.72 9.54
C LEU A 124 -12.44 -0.21 9.04
N ASP A 125 -12.53 -0.37 7.74
CA ASP A 125 -13.51 -1.21 7.06
C ASP A 125 -13.06 -2.68 7.05
N PRO A 126 -13.97 -3.64 6.79
CA PRO A 126 -13.63 -5.05 6.64
C PRO A 126 -12.51 -5.29 5.61
N PRO A 127 -11.67 -6.32 5.81
CA PRO A 127 -10.52 -6.55 4.96
C PRO A 127 -10.88 -7.01 3.54
N GLU A 128 -9.95 -6.80 2.62
CA GLU A 128 -10.00 -7.30 1.25
C GLU A 128 -8.87 -8.30 0.99
N LEU A 129 -9.16 -9.29 0.13
CA LEU A 129 -8.19 -10.29 -0.26
C LEU A 129 -7.19 -9.72 -1.27
N ILE A 130 -5.92 -9.64 -0.86
CA ILE A 130 -4.81 -9.26 -1.73
C ILE A 130 -4.06 -10.51 -2.19
N LYS A 131 -4.06 -10.73 -3.51
CA LYS A 131 -3.26 -11.78 -4.15
C LYS A 131 -1.85 -11.26 -4.45
N PRO A 132 -0.81 -12.12 -4.40
CA PRO A 132 0.55 -11.71 -4.74
C PRO A 132 0.67 -11.19 -6.18
N PRO A 133 1.02 -9.90 -6.39
CA PRO A 133 1.31 -9.37 -7.72
C PRO A 133 2.72 -9.77 -8.16
N LYS A 134 3.13 -9.51 -9.40
CA LYS A 134 4.56 -9.64 -9.78
C LYS A 134 5.43 -8.54 -9.15
N ILE A 135 4.86 -7.33 -9.08
CA ILE A 135 5.46 -6.15 -8.44
C ILE A 135 4.51 -5.67 -7.35
N LEU A 136 4.94 -5.74 -6.11
CA LEU A 136 4.23 -5.14 -4.98
C LEU A 136 4.81 -3.76 -4.71
N VAL A 137 3.96 -2.73 -4.70
CA VAL A 137 4.33 -1.38 -4.30
C VAL A 137 3.60 -1.05 -3.00
N ILE A 138 4.34 -0.68 -1.97
CA ILE A 138 3.75 -0.11 -0.75
C ILE A 138 4.02 1.39 -0.74
N GLU A 139 2.98 2.19 -0.50
CA GLU A 139 3.10 3.64 -0.38
C GLU A 139 2.42 4.17 0.86
N GLY A 140 3.03 5.16 1.51
CA GLY A 140 2.42 5.75 2.69
C GLY A 140 3.46 6.35 3.61
N LEU A 141 3.05 6.73 4.81
CA LEU A 141 3.86 7.54 5.71
C LEU A 141 5.07 6.79 6.29
N HIS A 142 4.99 5.46 6.41
CA HIS A 142 5.99 4.64 7.12
C HIS A 142 6.42 3.35 6.40
N PRO A 143 6.94 3.40 5.15
CA PRO A 143 7.35 2.19 4.43
C PRO A 143 8.77 1.71 4.79
N MET A 144 9.51 2.40 5.66
CA MET A 144 10.89 2.11 6.05
C MET A 144 11.07 2.12 7.56
#